data_AF-A0A1F6GER5-F1
#
_entry.id   AF-A0A1F6GER5-F1
#
_cell.length_a   1.000
_cell.length_b   1.000
_cell.length_c   1.000
_cell.angle_alpha   90.00
_cell.angle_beta   90.00
_cell.angle_gamma   90.00
#
_symmetry.space_group_name_H-M   'P 1'
#
loop_
_entity.id
_entity.type
_entity.pdbx_description
1 polymer ?
#
loop_
_entity_poly.entity_id
_entity_poly.type
_entity_poly.pdbx_seq_one_letter_code
_entity_poly.pdbx_strand_id
1 'polypeptide(L)' 'MATKFEENLKQLEEIVETLEEGEIDLDQALKSFEAGVKLSRACHKELAVAEKKVELLLKDQDGELTKVPFEG' A
#
# COMPACT_ATOMS: atom_id res chain seq x y z
N MET A 1 0.50 17.65 5.62
CA MET A 1 0.18 16.36 6.28
C MET A 1 0.57 15.30 5.28
N ALA A 2 1.52 14.43 5.62
CA ALA A 2 1.87 13.30 4.77
C ALA A 2 0.67 12.34 4.70
N THR A 3 0.47 11.71 3.55
CA THR A 3 -0.56 10.66 3.45
C THR A 3 -0.07 9.41 4.20
N LYS A 4 -1.01 8.57 4.67
CA LYS A 4 -0.68 7.28 5.32
C LYS A 4 0.26 6.43 4.46
N PHE A 5 0.09 6.50 3.13
CA PHE A 5 0.93 5.84 2.15
C PHE A 5 2.39 6.34 2.21
N GLU A 6 2.59 7.65 2.17
CA GLU A 6 3.94 8.26 2.21
C GLU A 6 4.66 7.92 3.52
N GLU A 7 3.94 7.90 4.65
CA GLU A 7 4.49 7.50 5.94
C GLU A 7 4.92 6.03 5.94
N ASN A 8 4.06 5.13 5.45
CA ASN A 8 4.37 3.70 5.38
C ASN A 8 5.49 3.40 4.40
N LEU A 9 5.55 4.10 3.26
CA LEU A 9 6.59 3.95 2.26
C LEU A 9 7.95 4.38 2.82
N LYS A 10 7.99 5.53 3.50
CA LYS A 10 9.22 6.02 4.13
C LYS A 10 9.75 5.03 5.18
N GLN A 11 8.88 4.49 6.04
CA GLN A 11 9.28 3.47 7.02
C GLN A 11 9.80 2.19 6.36
N LEU A 12 9.24 1.82 5.21
CA LEU A 12 9.71 0.66 4.44
C LEU A 12 11.12 0.92 3.87
N GLU A 13 11.38 2.11 3.34
CA GLU A 13 12.70 2.52 2.84
C GLU A 13 13.76 2.47 3.94
N GLU A 14 13.46 3.01 5.12
CA GLU A 14 14.35 2.98 6.30
C GLU A 14 14.68 1.53 6.73
N ILE A 15 13.70 0.63 6.67
CA ILE A 15 13.90 -0.80 6.97
C ILE A 15 14.80 -1.48 5.94
N VAL A 16 14.61 -1.18 4.65
CA VAL A 16 15.44 -1.73 3.57
C VAL A 16 16.87 -1.26 3.74
N GLU A 17 17.09 0.03 3.97
CA GLU A 17 18.42 0.61 4.20
C GLU A 17 19.12 -0.08 5.39
N THR A 18 18.41 -0.22 6.51
CA THR A 18 18.95 -0.91 7.71
C THR A 18 19.32 -2.38 7.42
N LEU A 19 18.53 -3.08 6.60
CA LEU A 19 18.81 -4.47 6.23
C LEU A 19 19.99 -4.58 5.26
N GLU A 20 20.17 -3.60 4.37
CA GLU A 20 21.28 -3.54 3.40
C GLU A 20 22.62 -3.19 4.07
N GLU A 21 22.61 -2.36 5.12
CA GLU A 21 23.80 -2.03 5.91
C GLU A 21 24.40 -3.27 6.60
N GLY A 22 23.56 -4.21 7.04
CA GLY A 22 23.99 -5.48 7.61
C GLY A 22 24.66 -5.37 9.00
N GLU A 23 24.56 -4.23 9.68
CA GLU A 23 25.13 -4.01 11.02
C GLU A 23 24.26 -4.56 12.16
N ILE A 24 23.12 -5.19 11.84
CA ILE A 24 22.16 -5.74 12.80
C ILE A 24 22.32 -7.24 13.00
N ASP A 25 21.96 -7.72 14.20
CA ASP A 25 21.92 -9.14 14.48
C ASP A 25 20.74 -9.86 13.80
N LEU A 26 20.78 -11.20 13.81
CA LEU A 26 19.76 -12.02 13.16
C LEU A 26 18.34 -11.81 13.71
N ASP A 27 18.18 -11.60 15.01
CA ASP A 27 16.86 -11.40 15.62
C ASP A 27 16.26 -10.04 15.19
N GLN A 28 17.09 -9.00 15.18
CA GLN A 28 16.71 -7.69 14.64
C GLN A 28 16.42 -7.77 13.14
N ALA A 29 17.23 -8.48 12.35
CA ALA A 29 17.01 -8.66 10.93
C ALA A 29 15.66 -9.33 10.62
N LEU A 30 15.30 -10.36 11.39
CA LEU A 30 14.01 -11.03 11.25
C LEU A 30 12.84 -10.09 11.60
N LYS A 31 12.97 -9.30 12.67
CA LYS A 31 11.94 -8.31 13.06
C LYS A 31 11.77 -7.22 12.01
N SER A 32 12.87 -6.66 11.51
CA SER A 32 12.87 -5.66 10.44
C SER A 32 12.25 -6.21 9.17
N PHE A 33 12.60 -7.43 8.78
CA PHE A 33 12.00 -8.11 7.63
C PHE A 33 10.48 -8.29 7.78
N GLU A 34 10.01 -8.80 8.94
CA GLU A 34 8.58 -8.92 9.20
C GLU A 34 7.83 -7.59 9.14
N ALA A 35 8.43 -6.53 9.69
CA ALA A 35 7.88 -5.18 9.64
C ALA A 35 7.80 -4.67 8.19
N GLY A 36 8.88 -4.85 7.41
CA GLY A 36 8.94 -4.49 6.00
C GLY A 36 7.87 -5.19 5.17
N VAL A 37 7.67 -6.49 5.37
CA VAL A 37 6.60 -7.26 4.69
C VAL A 37 5.20 -6.71 5.03
N LYS A 38 4.96 -6.33 6.29
CA LYS A 38 3.68 -5.75 6.71
C LYS A 38 3.44 -4.38 6.07
N LEU A 39 4.46 -3.52 6.04
CA LEU A 39 4.39 -2.20 5.41
C LEU A 39 4.18 -2.30 3.90
N SER A 40 4.93 -3.17 3.22
CA SER A 40 4.76 -3.43 1.78
C SER A 40 3.31 -3.81 1.44
N ARG A 41 2.71 -4.73 2.22
CA ARG A 41 1.29 -5.11 2.07
C ARG A 41 0.34 -3.94 2.31
N ALA A 42 0.63 -3.07 3.28
CA ALA A 42 -0.17 -1.89 3.56
C ALA A 42 -0.12 -0.90 2.38
N CYS A 43 1.08 -0.61 1.86
CA CYS A 43 1.27 0.24 0.68
C CYS A 43 0.49 -0.29 -0.54
N HIS A 44 0.59 -1.59 -0.82
CA HIS A 44 -0.19 -2.22 -1.90
C HIS A 44 -1.70 -2.05 -1.73
N LYS A 45 -2.21 -2.22 -0.50
CA LYS A 45 -3.63 -2.05 -0.21
C LYS A 45 -4.09 -0.60 -0.44
N GLU A 46 -3.27 0.38 -0.05
CA GLU A 46 -3.57 1.79 -0.27
C GLU A 46 -3.58 2.15 -1.76
N LEU A 47 -2.61 1.64 -2.53
CA LEU A 47 -2.58 1.80 -3.99
C LEU A 47 -3.82 1.18 -4.65
N ALA A 48 -4.22 -0.03 -4.27
CA ALA A 48 -5.42 -0.67 -4.82
C ALA A 48 -6.70 0.13 -4.54
N VAL A 49 -6.79 0.77 -3.37
CA VAL A 49 -7.92 1.67 -3.05
C VAL A 49 -7.90 2.93 -3.93
N ALA A 50 -6.72 3.50 -4.17
CA ALA A 50 -6.57 4.66 -5.05
C ALA A 50 -6.93 4.32 -6.50
N GLU A 51 -6.42 3.21 -7.02
CA GLU A 51 -6.70 2.71 -8.37
C GLU A 51 -8.20 2.51 -8.59
N LYS A 52 -8.89 1.83 -7.66
CA LYS A 52 -10.35 1.63 -7.74
C LYS A 52 -11.12 2.95 -7.76
N LYS A 53 -10.68 3.97 -7.02
CA LYS A 53 -11.31 5.30 -7.05
C LYS A 53 -11.13 5.96 -8.42
N VAL A 54 -9.94 5.86 -9.01
CA VAL A 54 -9.67 6.36 -10.36
C VAL A 54 -10.56 5.66 -11.39
N GLU A 55 -10.65 4.33 -11.34
CA GLU A 55 -11.53 3.58 -12.24
C GLU A 55 -13.00 4.01 -12.16
N LEU A 56 -13.52 4.24 -10.95
CA LEU A 56 -14.89 4.73 -10.78
C LEU A 56 -15.07 6.13 -11.38
N LEU A 57 -14.13 7.05 -11.12
CA LEU A 57 -14.16 8.41 -11.65
C LEU A 57 -14.04 8.48 -13.18
N LEU A 58 -13.29 7.55 -13.79
CA LEU A 58 -13.20 7.44 -15.25
C LEU A 58 -14.50 6.88 -15.84
N LYS A 59 -15.10 5.86 -15.22
CA LYS A 59 -16.43 5.34 -15.61
C LYS A 59 -17.52 6.40 -15.53
N ASP A 60 -17.46 7.27 -14.52
CA ASP A 60 -18.38 8.40 -14.36
C ASP A 60 -18.17 9.49 -15.45
N GLN A 61 -16.93 9.72 -15.90
CA GLN A 61 -16.60 10.72 -16.94
C GLN A 61 -16.92 10.24 -18.37
N ASP A 62 -16.84 8.93 -18.63
CA ASP A 62 -17.27 8.32 -19.91
C ASP A 62 -18.81 8.08 -19.96
N GLY A 63 -19.55 8.39 -18.89
CA GLY A 63 -20.99 8.61 -18.94
C GLY A 63 -21.90 7.37 -18.91
N GLU A 64 -21.41 6.17 -18.58
CA GLU A 64 -22.28 4.99 -18.44
C GLU A 64 -21.93 4.11 -17.22
N LEU A 65 -22.73 4.28 -16.15
CA LEU A 65 -22.89 3.29 -15.08
C LEU A 65 -24.30 2.69 -15.18
N THR A 66 -24.43 1.58 -15.90
CA THR A 66 -25.64 0.74 -15.81
C THR A 66 -25.61 -0.06 -14.51
N LYS A 67 -26.38 0.43 -13.52
CA LYS A 67 -26.79 -0.39 -12.37
C LYS A 67 -28.14 -1.03 -12.69
N VAL A 68 -28.15 -2.34 -12.89
CA VAL A 68 -29.40 -3.11 -12.86
C VAL A 68 -29.74 -3.47 -11.40
N PRO A 69 -31.00 -3.36 -10.97
CA PRO A 69 -31.42 -3.79 -9.64
C PRO A 69 -31.15 -5.28 -9.45
N PHE A 70 -30.60 -5.66 -8.28
CA PHE A 70 -30.62 -7.04 -7.84
C PHE A 70 -32.02 -7.33 -7.28
N GLU A 71 -32.87 -7.97 -8.08
CA GLU A 71 -34.12 -8.55 -7.58
C GLU A 71 -33.79 -9.85 -6.85
N GLY A 72 -34.13 -9.90 -5.56
CA GLY A 72 -34.04 -11.11 -4.74
C GLY A 72 -35.20 -12.05 -4.96
#